data_AF-A0AAV7KKY1-F1
#
_entry.id   AF-A0AAV7KKY1-F1
#
_cell.length_a   1.000
_cell.length_b   1.000
_cell.length_c   1.000
_cell.angle_alpha   90.00
_cell.angle_beta   90.00
_cell.angle_gamma   90.00
#
_symmetry.space_group_name_H-M   'P 1'
#
loop_
_entity.id
_entity.type
_entity.pdbx_description
1 polymer ?
#
loop_
_entity_poly.entity_id
_entity_poly.type
_entity_poly.pdbx_seq_one_letter_code
_entity_poly.pdbx_strand_id
1 'polypeptide(L)'
;MYELGHEHISTEWRLFIDSSKASLKAVLLHNGNEKPSVPIAHAVGLKETYESMETILRVIDYRAHNWNICGDLKVVSLLLGLQLGYTKHMCFLCLWDSRDEANHYDTTE
;
A
#
# COMPACT_ATOMS: atom_id res chain seq x y z
N MET A 1 -16.24 17.86 -16.28
CA MET A 1 -15.11 17.20 -15.61
C MET A 1 -13.88 18.02 -15.96
N TYR A 2 -13.14 18.53 -14.97
CA TYR A 2 -11.94 19.31 -15.24
C TYR A 2 -10.78 18.35 -15.44
N GLU A 3 -10.02 18.53 -16.51
CA GLU A 3 -8.82 17.75 -16.80
C GLU A 3 -7.60 18.51 -16.27
N LEU A 4 -6.64 17.80 -15.69
CA LEU A 4 -5.40 18.38 -15.15
C LEU A 4 -4.45 18.91 -16.24
N GLY A 5 -4.77 18.70 -17.53
CA GLY A 5 -3.98 19.23 -18.66
C GLY A 5 -2.60 18.57 -18.82
N HIS A 6 -2.39 17.41 -18.23
CA HIS A 6 -1.13 16.67 -18.28
C HIS A 6 -1.34 15.27 -18.84
N GLU A 7 -0.41 14.83 -19.67
CA GLU A 7 -0.36 13.43 -20.12
C GLU A 7 -0.08 12.52 -18.92
N HIS A 8 -0.90 11.48 -18.77
CA HIS A 8 -0.75 10.49 -17.71
C HIS A 8 0.08 9.31 -18.22
N ILE A 9 1.34 9.25 -17.80
CA ILE A 9 2.25 8.13 -18.06
C ILE A 9 2.28 7.25 -16.81
N SER A 10 1.58 6.11 -16.82
CA SER A 10 1.42 5.28 -15.61
C SER A 10 2.73 4.91 -14.91
N THR A 11 3.81 4.69 -15.66
CA THR A 11 5.12 4.31 -15.10
C THR A 11 5.79 5.40 -14.27
N GLU A 12 5.35 6.66 -14.41
CA GLU A 12 5.84 7.80 -13.62
C GLU A 12 5.16 7.89 -12.25
N TRP A 13 4.11 7.09 -12.02
CA TRP A 13 3.30 7.15 -10.81
C TRP A 13 3.33 5.84 -10.02
N ARG A 14 3.20 5.99 -8.70
CA ARG A 14 3.09 4.90 -7.75
C ARG A 14 1.77 5.03 -7.01
N LEU A 15 1.06 3.93 -6.87
CA LEU A 15 -0.15 3.86 -6.08
C LEU A 15 0.22 3.69 -4.61
N PHE A 16 0.02 4.73 -3.82
CA PHE A 16 0.15 4.67 -2.37
C PHE A 16 -1.20 4.38 -1.73
N ILE A 17 -1.29 3.29 -0.97
CA ILE A 17 -2.47 2.96 -0.17
C ILE A 17 -2.08 3.06 1.30
N ASP A 18 -2.83 3.87 2.03
CA ASP A 18 -2.66 4.08 3.46
C ASP A 18 -3.99 3.94 4.17
N SER A 19 -3.94 3.33 5.34
CA SER A 19 -5.10 3.25 6.21
C SER A 19 -4.85 3.95 7.53
N SER A 20 -5.93 4.49 8.07
CA SER A 20 -6.02 4.91 9.45
C SER A 20 -7.10 4.10 10.14
N LYS A 21 -7.21 4.26 11.47
CA LYS A 21 -8.34 3.70 12.24
C LYS A 21 -9.72 4.09 11.69
N ALA A 22 -9.80 5.19 10.95
CA ALA A 22 -11.07 5.78 10.50
C ALA A 22 -11.27 5.73 8.97
N SER A 23 -10.24 5.51 8.18
CA SER A 23 -10.33 5.67 6.72
C SER A 23 -9.29 4.86 5.96
N LEU A 24 -9.62 4.47 4.74
CA LEU A 24 -8.70 3.95 3.74
C LEU A 24 -8.54 4.98 2.62
N LYS A 25 -7.30 5.25 2.21
CA LYS A 25 -6.97 6.26 1.20
C LYS A 25 -6.06 5.66 0.14
N ALA A 26 -6.31 6.02 -1.11
CA ALA A 26 -5.44 5.72 -2.23
C ALA A 26 -5.01 7.03 -2.90
N VAL A 27 -3.70 7.18 -3.09
CA VAL A 27 -3.07 8.40 -3.58
C VAL A 27 -2.02 8.03 -4.61
N LEU A 28 -2.00 8.73 -5.75
CA LEU A 28 -0.91 8.63 -6.71
C LEU A 28 0.24 9.55 -6.29
N LEU A 29 1.43 8.96 -6.23
CA LEU A 29 2.68 9.66 -5.94
C LEU A 29 3.53 9.67 -7.21
N HIS A 30 3.98 10.85 -7.63
CA HIS A 30 4.92 10.94 -8.74
C HIS A 30 6.29 10.45 -8.30
N ASN A 31 6.97 9.71 -9.17
CA ASN A 31 8.35 9.30 -8.95
C ASN A 31 9.24 10.54 -8.79
N GLY A 32 10.15 10.52 -7.83
CA GLY A 32 10.97 11.70 -7.51
C GLY A 32 10.23 12.87 -6.85
N ASN A 33 8.92 12.74 -6.56
CA ASN A 33 8.07 13.80 -6.01
C ASN A 33 8.06 15.10 -6.85
N GLU A 34 8.27 14.99 -8.16
CA GLU A 34 8.34 16.15 -9.06
C GLU A 34 6.96 16.84 -9.25
N LYS A 35 5.88 16.06 -9.09
CA LYS A 35 4.50 16.54 -9.17
C LYS A 35 3.78 16.32 -7.84
N PRO A 36 2.75 17.15 -7.51
CA PRO A 36 1.96 16.97 -6.31
C PRO A 36 1.26 15.61 -6.29
N SER A 37 1.00 15.10 -5.09
CA SER A 37 0.24 13.87 -4.91
C SER A 37 -1.22 14.06 -5.31
N VAL A 38 -1.80 13.04 -5.94
CA VAL A 38 -3.18 13.08 -6.44
C VAL A 38 -4.02 12.05 -5.68
N PRO A 39 -4.96 12.46 -4.81
CA PRO A 39 -5.86 11.52 -4.17
C PRO A 39 -6.84 10.94 -5.20
N ILE A 40 -6.88 9.61 -5.32
CA ILE A 40 -7.74 8.91 -6.30
C ILE A 40 -8.89 8.14 -5.66
N ALA A 41 -8.77 7.76 -4.38
CA ALA A 41 -9.88 7.18 -3.64
C ALA A 41 -9.78 7.50 -2.14
N HIS A 42 -10.95 7.64 -1.52
CA HIS A 42 -11.08 7.86 -0.09
C HIS A 42 -12.34 7.15 0.41
N ALA A 43 -12.21 6.31 1.43
CA ALA A 43 -13.31 5.62 2.06
C ALA A 43 -13.24 5.77 3.57
N VAL A 44 -14.36 6.17 4.19
CA VAL A 44 -14.47 6.31 5.65
C VAL A 44 -15.06 5.01 6.21
N GLY A 45 -14.54 4.54 7.34
CA GLY A 45 -15.03 3.35 8.03
C GLY A 45 -14.59 2.02 7.42
N LEU A 46 -13.86 2.01 6.31
CA LEU A 46 -13.22 0.81 5.79
C LEU A 46 -11.94 0.50 6.56
N LYS A 47 -11.78 -0.77 6.90
CA LYS A 47 -10.57 -1.33 7.50
C LYS A 47 -9.73 -1.99 6.41
N GLU A 48 -8.47 -2.26 6.72
CA GLU A 48 -7.60 -3.06 5.87
C GLU A 48 -8.00 -4.53 5.95
N THR A 49 -8.85 -4.93 5.02
CA THR A 49 -9.25 -6.32 4.80
C THR A 49 -9.06 -6.65 3.32
N TYR A 50 -9.03 -7.94 2.98
CA TYR A 50 -8.92 -8.40 1.60
C TYR A 50 -10.04 -7.83 0.72
N GLU A 51 -11.27 -7.81 1.22
CA GLU A 51 -12.46 -7.32 0.51
C GLU A 51 -12.38 -5.80 0.29
N SER A 52 -11.86 -5.07 1.27
CA SER A 52 -11.69 -3.62 1.18
C SER A 52 -10.61 -3.25 0.16
N MET A 53 -9.51 -4.01 0.12
CA MET A 53 -8.43 -3.84 -0.87
C MET A 53 -8.90 -4.23 -2.28
N GLU A 54 -9.64 -5.32 -2.43
CA GLU A 54 -10.24 -5.68 -3.71
C GLU A 54 -11.19 -4.57 -4.21
N THR A 55 -12.02 -4.05 -3.32
CA THR A 55 -12.98 -2.99 -3.66
C THR A 55 -12.26 -1.72 -4.09
N ILE A 56 -11.23 -1.27 -3.38
CA ILE A 56 -10.51 -0.04 -3.75
C ILE A 56 -9.78 -0.21 -5.08
N LEU A 57 -9.11 -1.35 -5.31
CA LEU A 57 -8.39 -1.64 -6.56
C LEU A 57 -9.32 -1.74 -7.76
N ARG A 58 -10.55 -2.27 -7.56
CA ARG A 58 -11.59 -2.32 -8.59
C ARG A 58 -12.14 -0.93 -8.92
N VAL A 59 -12.37 -0.09 -7.92
CA VAL A 59 -12.93 1.26 -8.11
C VAL A 59 -11.97 2.18 -8.87
N ILE A 60 -10.66 2.05 -8.62
CA ILE A 60 -9.63 2.84 -9.32
C ILE A 60 -9.19 2.23 -10.66
N ASP A 61 -9.85 1.16 -11.10
CA ASP A 61 -9.50 0.37 -12.29
C ASP A 61 -8.00 0.06 -12.41
N TYR A 62 -7.43 -0.49 -11.34
CA TYR A 62 -5.98 -0.71 -11.23
C TYR A 62 -5.40 -1.50 -12.42
N ARG A 63 -6.17 -2.43 -13.00
CA ARG A 63 -5.73 -3.26 -14.14
C ARG A 63 -5.44 -2.45 -15.40
N ALA A 64 -6.13 -1.34 -15.62
CA ALA A 64 -5.89 -0.47 -16.78
C ALA A 64 -4.59 0.31 -16.65
N HIS A 65 -4.18 0.64 -15.42
CA HIS A 65 -3.05 1.53 -15.17
C HIS A 65 -1.76 0.80 -14.78
N ASN A 66 -1.88 -0.31 -14.04
CA ASN A 66 -0.77 -1.14 -13.58
C ASN A 66 0.35 -0.34 -12.87
N TRP A 67 -0.04 0.61 -12.01
CA TRP A 67 0.90 1.40 -11.21
C TRP A 67 1.67 0.52 -10.22
N ASN A 68 2.92 0.87 -9.91
CA ASN A 68 3.63 0.21 -8.82
C ASN A 68 2.95 0.54 -7.48
N ILE A 69 2.62 -0.47 -6.69
CA ILE A 69 2.00 -0.29 -5.37
C ILE A 69 3.08 0.00 -4.33
N CYS A 70 2.87 1.04 -3.54
CA CYS A 70 3.57 1.29 -2.29
C CYS A 70 2.55 1.48 -1.15
N GLY A 71 2.96 1.22 0.07
CA GLY A 71 2.08 1.27 1.23
C GLY A 71 2.85 0.90 2.48
N ASP A 72 2.12 0.86 3.60
CA ASP A 72 2.67 0.27 4.80
C ASP A 72 2.90 -1.24 4.62
N LEU A 73 3.68 -1.83 5.54
CA LEU A 73 3.98 -3.26 5.48
C LEU A 73 2.70 -4.10 5.48
N LYS A 74 1.68 -3.68 6.22
CA LYS A 74 0.43 -4.42 6.36
C LYS A 74 -0.37 -4.49 5.06
N VAL A 75 -0.51 -3.39 4.32
CA VAL A 75 -1.16 -3.37 3.01
C VAL A 75 -0.38 -4.23 2.01
N VAL A 76 0.94 -4.10 1.98
CA VAL A 76 1.77 -4.93 1.07
C VAL A 76 1.62 -6.42 1.42
N SER A 77 1.67 -6.77 2.71
CA SER A 77 1.44 -8.14 3.19
C SER A 77 0.05 -8.67 2.81
N LEU A 78 -1.01 -7.86 2.93
CA LEU A 78 -2.36 -8.22 2.48
C LEU A 78 -2.39 -8.54 0.99
N LEU A 79 -1.81 -7.67 0.16
CA LEU A 79 -1.82 -7.84 -1.29
C LEU A 79 -1.00 -9.06 -1.74
N LEU A 80 0.04 -9.42 -0.99
CA LEU A 80 0.84 -10.62 -1.22
C LEU A 80 0.20 -11.91 -0.66
N GLY A 81 -0.95 -11.82 0.02
CA GLY A 81 -1.62 -12.98 0.60
C GLY A 81 -0.96 -13.51 1.87
N LEU A 82 -0.16 -12.69 2.57
CA LEU A 82 0.45 -13.07 3.83
C LEU A 82 -0.58 -13.13 4.96
N GLN A 83 -0.34 -14.03 5.91
CA GLN A 83 -1.21 -14.15 7.07
C GLN A 83 -1.09 -12.88 7.94
N LEU A 84 -2.26 -12.32 8.27
CA LEU A 84 -2.40 -11.16 9.15
C LEU A 84 -2.25 -11.55 10.63
N GLY A 85 -1.96 -10.53 11.45
CA GLY A 85 -1.88 -10.63 12.90
C GLY A 85 -0.43 -10.72 13.39
N TYR A 86 -0.24 -11.28 14.57
CA TYR A 86 1.09 -11.44 15.18
C TYR A 86 1.80 -12.68 14.62
N THR A 87 2.10 -12.67 13.31
CA THR A 87 2.70 -13.81 12.61
C THR A 87 4.21 -13.83 12.75
N LYS A 88 4.78 -15.02 12.98
CA LYS A 88 6.21 -15.22 13.23
C LYS A 88 7.07 -14.62 12.12
N HIS A 89 6.74 -14.91 10.86
CA HIS A 89 7.49 -14.45 9.69
C HIS A 89 6.60 -13.54 8.82
N MET A 90 6.37 -12.31 9.28
CA MET A 90 5.52 -11.35 8.55
C MET A 90 6.23 -10.65 7.40
N CYS A 91 7.56 -10.65 7.39
CA CYS A 91 8.35 -9.94 6.39
C CYS A 91 8.36 -10.73 5.08
N PHE A 92 7.98 -10.10 3.97
CA PHE A 92 8.02 -10.72 2.64
C PHE A 92 9.43 -10.73 2.03
N LEU A 93 10.38 -9.98 2.62
CA LEU A 93 11.77 -9.91 2.17
C LEU A 93 12.66 -10.94 2.86
N CYS A 94 12.34 -11.35 4.09
CA CYS A 94 13.16 -12.27 4.88
C CYS A 94 12.34 -13.02 5.93
N LEU A 95 12.89 -14.11 6.47
CA LEU A 95 12.26 -14.90 7.54
C LEU A 95 12.49 -14.28 8.93
N TRP A 96 12.39 -12.95 9.05
CA TRP A 96 12.55 -12.26 10.34
C TRP A 96 11.50 -12.76 11.33
N ASP A 97 11.94 -13.15 12.51
CA ASP A 97 11.09 -13.66 13.59
C ASP A 97 10.55 -12.50 14.41
N SER A 98 9.34 -12.03 14.09
CA SER A 98 8.69 -10.92 14.80
C SER A 98 8.35 -11.22 16.27
N ARG A 99 8.46 -12.49 16.70
CA ARG A 99 8.15 -12.94 18.05
C ARG A 99 9.37 -13.10 18.94
N ASP A 100 10.56 -13.01 18.36
CA ASP A 100 11.82 -13.16 19.08
C ASP A 100 12.30 -11.84 19.73
N GLU A 101 11.46 -11.29 20.61
CA GLU A 101 11.74 -10.00 21.28
C GLU A 101 13.09 -9.97 22.00
N ALA A 102 13.60 -11.13 22.42
CA ALA A 102 14.88 -11.26 23.11
C ALA A 102 16.07 -10.92 22.21
N ASN A 103 16.04 -11.35 20.94
CA ASN A 103 17.18 -11.25 20.02
C ASN A 103 16.98 -10.21 18.90
N HIS A 104 15.87 -9.45 18.90
CA HIS A 104 15.57 -8.47 17.83
C HIS A 104 16.65 -7.41 17.62
N TYR A 105 17.37 -7.06 18.68
CA TYR A 105 18.39 -6.01 18.68
C TYR A 105 19.79 -6.56 18.97
N ASP A 106 19.95 -7.88 19.05
CA ASP A 106 21.27 -8.49 19.23
C ASP A 106 22.03 -8.43 17.91
N THR A 107 22.98 -7.49 17.85
CA THR A 107 23.89 -7.32 16.72
C THR A 107 25.16 -8.15 16.91
N THR A 108 25.03 -9.41 17.36
CA THR A 108 26.18 -10.31 17.40
C THR A 108 26.46 -10.77 15.97
N GLU A 109 27.41 -10.09 15.32
CA GLU A 109 28.11 -10.59 14.14
C GLU A 109 28.89 -11.88 14.45
#